data_AF-A0A8T4T016-F1
#
_entry.id   AF-A0A8T4T016-F1
#
_cell.length_a   1.000
_cell.length_b   1.000
_cell.length_c   1.000
_cell.angle_alpha   90.00
_cell.angle_beta   90.00
_cell.angle_gamma   90.00
#
_symmetry.space_group_name_H-M   'P 1'
#
loop_
_entity.id
_entity.type
_entity.pdbx_description
1 polymer ?
#
loop_
_entity_poly.entity_id
_entity_poly.type
_entity_poly.pdbx_seq_one_letter_code
_entity_poly.pdbx_strand_id
1 'polypeptide(L)'
;MVRGVLLTKDEAICLILKLSKNGEVSSPTKLNKLLARLNLFFIPIEFKFSLNKFGSFSADVSDLQDNDYFGVVPYEYMGKITRKFVLKPEGSVLFAQTIKPKIDKILKPEEFEELKETIQHLSSLRAAEISDNEHKKLLVDIDDRFKLAQKINSTFVELSEIYQKINTIQENTIAEIGLKALIEYCYHLIKYLKEKRFKHLPEEEYDFDAHMFDYYFLENVSKIIPFLNEQISSQEKDAIKINKFYQYFVNSVREEYPFSIDNKHLKELITC
;
A
#
# COMPACT_ATOMS: atom_id res chain seq x y z
N MET A 1 -19.30 6.28 11.71
CA MET A 1 -18.53 5.49 10.73
C MET A 1 -18.36 6.33 9.46
N VAL A 2 -17.17 6.87 9.21
CA VAL A 2 -16.89 7.63 7.98
C VAL A 2 -16.79 6.63 6.84
N ARG A 3 -17.72 6.67 5.88
CA ARG A 3 -17.61 5.91 4.61
C ARG A 3 -16.26 6.29 3.98
N GLY A 4 -15.40 5.28 3.90
CA GLY A 4 -13.95 5.44 3.96
C GLY A 4 -13.36 6.16 2.76
N VAL A 5 -12.21 6.78 3.01
CA VAL A 5 -11.31 7.43 2.06
C VAL A 5 -10.61 6.39 1.14
N LEU A 6 -11.22 5.22 0.96
CA LEU A 6 -10.77 4.13 0.10
C LEU A 6 -11.10 4.49 -1.36
N LEU A 7 -10.12 4.32 -2.24
CA LEU A 7 -10.37 4.41 -3.68
C LEU A 7 -10.86 3.07 -4.22
N THR A 8 -11.92 3.06 -5.02
CA THR A 8 -12.30 1.87 -5.79
C THR A 8 -11.25 1.56 -6.86
N LYS A 9 -11.33 0.38 -7.51
CA LYS A 9 -10.43 0.02 -8.62
C LYS A 9 -10.46 1.07 -9.74
N ASP A 10 -11.64 1.47 -10.17
CA ASP A 10 -11.81 2.46 -11.24
C ASP A 10 -11.28 3.84 -10.82
N GLU A 11 -11.50 4.24 -9.57
CA GLU A 11 -10.99 5.49 -9.03
C GLU A 11 -9.45 5.51 -8.99
N ALA A 12 -8.83 4.40 -8.57
CA ALA A 12 -7.37 4.26 -8.56
C ALA A 12 -6.78 4.28 -9.98
N ILE A 13 -7.42 3.60 -10.94
CA ILE A 13 -7.00 3.63 -12.35
C ILE A 13 -7.13 5.05 -12.92
N CYS A 14 -8.25 5.73 -12.68
CA CYS A 14 -8.45 7.11 -13.14
C CYS A 14 -7.44 8.08 -12.52
N LEU A 15 -7.08 7.90 -11.24
CA LEU A 15 -6.00 8.64 -10.59
C LEU A 15 -4.68 8.44 -11.35
N ILE A 16 -4.28 7.20 -11.58
CA ILE A 16 -3.04 6.90 -12.31
C ILE A 16 -3.06 7.48 -13.72
N LEU A 17 -4.13 7.27 -14.48
CA LEU A 17 -4.23 7.78 -15.84
C LEU A 17 -4.19 9.31 -15.85
N LYS A 18 -4.90 9.99 -14.95
CA LYS A 18 -4.90 11.46 -14.87
C LYS A 18 -3.52 12.05 -14.58
N LEU A 19 -2.73 11.38 -13.74
CA LEU A 19 -1.36 11.79 -13.40
C LEU A 19 -0.31 11.32 -14.42
N SER A 20 -0.67 10.35 -15.27
CA SER A 20 0.23 9.83 -16.30
C SER A 20 0.41 10.79 -17.46
N LYS A 21 1.54 10.66 -18.17
CA LYS A 21 1.82 11.42 -19.38
C LYS A 21 0.68 11.23 -20.39
N ASN A 22 0.13 12.34 -20.89
CA ASN A 22 -0.96 12.39 -21.88
C ASN A 22 -2.27 11.69 -21.45
N GLY A 23 -2.47 11.38 -20.17
CA GLY A 23 -3.67 10.66 -19.77
C GLY A 23 -3.68 9.18 -20.17
N GLU A 24 -2.52 8.59 -20.49
CA GLU A 24 -2.43 7.23 -21.03
C GLU A 24 -1.35 6.37 -20.37
N VAL A 25 -1.59 5.05 -20.37
CA VAL A 25 -0.63 4.03 -19.94
C VAL A 25 -0.55 2.93 -20.99
N SER A 26 0.66 2.65 -21.47
CA SER A 26 0.88 1.86 -22.69
C SER A 26 0.77 0.34 -22.54
N SER A 27 0.62 -0.20 -21.32
CA SER A 27 0.46 -1.65 -21.13
C SER A 27 -0.11 -2.02 -19.75
N PRO A 28 -0.73 -3.21 -19.62
CA PRO A 28 -1.16 -3.76 -18.32
C PRO A 28 -0.03 -3.82 -17.29
N THR A 29 1.15 -4.32 -17.69
CA THR A 29 2.32 -4.42 -16.82
C THR A 29 2.74 -3.07 -16.25
N LYS A 30 2.66 -2.01 -17.06
CA LYS A 30 3.00 -0.66 -16.61
C LYS A 30 1.96 -0.11 -15.65
N LEU A 31 0.67 -0.30 -15.95
CA LEU A 31 -0.42 0.10 -15.08
C LEU A 31 -0.27 -0.55 -13.69
N ASN A 32 0.08 -1.84 -13.64
CA ASN A 32 0.33 -2.55 -12.38
C ASN A 32 1.40 -1.91 -11.52
N LYS A 33 2.52 -1.55 -12.12
CA LYS A 33 3.63 -0.92 -11.40
C LYS A 33 3.26 0.47 -10.90
N LEU A 34 2.52 1.24 -11.70
CA LEU A 34 2.02 2.55 -11.29
C LEU A 34 0.99 2.45 -10.16
N LEU A 35 0.07 1.49 -10.21
CA LEU A 35 -0.89 1.22 -9.13
C LEU A 35 -0.18 0.83 -7.83
N ALA A 36 0.88 0.02 -7.91
CA ALA A 36 1.71 -0.33 -6.75
C ALA A 36 2.38 0.91 -6.10
N ARG A 37 2.51 2.05 -6.80
CA ARG A 37 3.00 3.29 -6.21
C ARG A 37 2.03 3.92 -5.24
N LEU A 38 0.72 3.75 -5.44
CA LEU A 38 -0.27 4.27 -4.50
C LEU A 38 -0.07 3.70 -3.08
N ASN A 39 0.36 2.45 -2.96
CA ASN A 39 0.70 1.83 -1.66
C ASN A 39 1.90 2.49 -0.98
N LEU A 40 2.93 2.89 -1.73
CA LEU A 40 4.10 3.56 -1.15
C LEU A 40 3.78 4.97 -0.66
N PHE A 41 2.74 5.59 -1.22
CA PHE A 41 2.17 6.84 -0.73
C PHE A 41 1.07 6.61 0.33
N PHE A 42 0.88 5.37 0.79
CA PHE A 42 -0.14 4.98 1.78
C PHE A 42 -1.57 5.39 1.39
N ILE A 43 -1.87 5.41 0.09
CA ILE A 43 -3.22 5.67 -0.40
C ILE A 43 -3.99 4.34 -0.36
N PRO A 44 -5.06 4.22 0.45
CA PRO A 44 -5.86 3.01 0.49
C PRO A 44 -6.63 2.84 -0.82
N ILE A 45 -6.48 1.68 -1.45
CA ILE A 45 -7.20 1.30 -2.67
C ILE A 45 -7.83 -0.09 -2.55
N GLU A 46 -8.98 -0.29 -3.17
CA GLU A 46 -9.73 -1.55 -3.24
C GLU A 46 -9.14 -2.49 -4.30
N PHE A 47 -7.83 -2.69 -4.25
CA PHE A 47 -7.09 -3.52 -5.20
C PHE A 47 -6.46 -4.69 -4.46
N LYS A 48 -6.81 -5.91 -4.86
CA LYS A 48 -6.09 -7.11 -4.42
C LYS A 48 -4.77 -7.16 -5.18
N PHE A 49 -3.68 -6.99 -4.45
CA PHE A 49 -2.37 -7.12 -5.02
C PHE A 49 -1.93 -8.57 -4.91
N SER A 50 -1.70 -9.20 -6.06
CA SER A 50 -1.07 -10.51 -6.14
C SER A 50 0.41 -10.32 -6.44
N LEU A 51 1.24 -11.13 -5.81
CA LEU A 51 2.64 -11.21 -6.18
C LEU A 51 2.75 -12.09 -7.43
N ASN A 52 3.65 -11.74 -8.34
CA ASN A 52 4.05 -12.69 -9.39
C ASN A 52 5.28 -13.48 -8.97
N LYS A 53 5.60 -14.52 -9.74
CA LYS A 53 6.78 -15.40 -9.54
C LYS A 53 8.14 -14.69 -9.45
N PHE A 54 8.21 -13.39 -9.73
CA PHE A 54 9.41 -12.56 -9.64
C PHE A 54 9.39 -11.62 -8.43
N GLY A 55 8.46 -11.79 -7.49
CA GLY A 55 8.36 -10.96 -6.28
C GLY A 55 7.85 -9.53 -6.54
N SER A 56 7.28 -9.28 -7.71
CA SER A 56 6.72 -7.98 -8.08
C SER A 56 5.22 -7.97 -7.80
N PHE A 57 4.78 -7.01 -6.99
CA PHE A 57 3.36 -6.78 -6.75
C PHE A 57 2.67 -6.30 -8.01
N SER A 58 1.65 -7.04 -8.42
CA SER A 58 0.76 -6.69 -9.51
C SER A 58 -0.66 -6.59 -9.01
N ALA A 59 -1.30 -5.48 -9.34
CA ALA A 59 -2.72 -5.44 -9.52
C ALA A 59 -3.10 -6.46 -10.62
N ASP A 60 -4.03 -7.39 -10.41
CA ASP A 60 -4.60 -8.11 -11.55
C ASP A 60 -5.49 -7.17 -12.38
N VAL A 61 -4.92 -6.66 -13.46
CA VAL A 61 -5.58 -5.79 -14.44
C VAL A 61 -5.73 -6.46 -15.80
N SER A 62 -5.48 -7.77 -15.88
CA SER A 62 -5.47 -8.51 -17.14
C SER A 62 -6.86 -8.54 -17.80
N ASP A 63 -7.91 -8.54 -16.97
CA ASP A 63 -9.32 -8.56 -17.38
C ASP A 63 -9.96 -7.17 -17.44
N LEU A 64 -9.20 -6.08 -17.37
CA LEU A 64 -9.77 -4.73 -17.48
C LEU A 64 -10.43 -4.55 -18.86
N GLN A 65 -11.72 -4.21 -18.82
CA GLN A 65 -12.51 -3.87 -19.98
C GLN A 65 -12.67 -2.36 -20.09
N ASP A 66 -13.00 -1.91 -21.29
CA ASP A 66 -13.44 -0.56 -21.53
C ASP A 66 -14.69 -0.25 -20.69
N ASN A 67 -14.75 0.91 -20.04
CA ASN A 67 -15.88 1.34 -19.23
C ASN A 67 -16.13 2.85 -19.41
N ASP A 68 -17.05 3.42 -18.63
CA ASP A 68 -17.41 4.83 -18.77
C ASP A 68 -16.23 5.78 -18.47
N TYR A 69 -15.27 5.38 -17.65
CA TYR A 69 -14.23 6.28 -17.14
C TYR A 69 -12.89 6.17 -17.87
N PHE A 70 -12.56 5.00 -18.42
CA PHE A 70 -11.33 4.79 -19.19
C PHE A 70 -11.54 3.82 -20.35
N GLY A 71 -10.80 4.05 -21.43
CA GLY A 71 -10.78 3.22 -22.63
C GLY A 71 -9.65 2.19 -22.61
N VAL A 72 -9.92 1.01 -23.17
CA VAL A 72 -8.91 -0.02 -23.45
C VAL A 72 -8.75 -0.13 -24.96
N VAL A 73 -7.67 0.46 -25.49
CA VAL A 73 -7.46 0.64 -26.93
C VAL A 73 -6.37 -0.30 -27.43
N PRO A 74 -6.63 -1.17 -28.42
CA PRO A 74 -5.59 -1.97 -29.03
C PRO A 74 -4.65 -1.10 -29.89
N TYR A 75 -3.36 -1.42 -29.89
CA TYR A 75 -2.37 -0.79 -30.76
C TYR A 75 -1.26 -1.79 -31.13
N GLU A 76 -0.58 -1.53 -32.25
CA GLU A 76 0.53 -2.37 -32.70
C GLU A 76 1.87 -1.90 -32.12
N TYR A 77 2.62 -2.82 -31.55
CA TYR A 77 3.97 -2.59 -31.03
C TYR A 77 4.88 -3.76 -31.38
N MET A 78 5.97 -3.50 -32.11
CA MET A 78 6.95 -4.52 -32.51
C MET A 78 6.29 -5.73 -33.21
N GLY A 79 5.28 -5.48 -34.07
CA GLY A 79 4.54 -6.53 -34.78
C GLY A 79 3.58 -7.35 -33.90
N LYS A 80 3.30 -6.92 -32.66
CA LYS A 80 2.31 -7.54 -31.77
C LYS A 80 1.22 -6.55 -31.42
N ILE A 81 -0.04 -7.01 -31.43
CA ILE A 81 -1.17 -6.25 -30.91
C ILE A 81 -1.09 -6.28 -29.38
N THR A 82 -1.08 -5.11 -28.77
CA THR A 82 -1.14 -4.90 -27.32
C THR A 82 -2.24 -3.90 -27.00
N ARG A 83 -2.51 -3.63 -25.72
CA ARG A 83 -3.56 -2.72 -25.26
C ARG A 83 -2.96 -1.57 -24.46
N LYS A 84 -3.45 -0.37 -24.69
CA LYS A 84 -3.20 0.82 -23.86
C LYS A 84 -4.47 1.27 -23.15
N PHE A 85 -4.30 1.94 -22.03
CA PHE A 85 -5.37 2.52 -21.23
C PHE A 85 -5.37 4.02 -21.42
N VAL A 86 -6.55 4.61 -21.65
CA VAL A 86 -6.70 6.04 -21.93
C VAL A 86 -7.82 6.61 -21.07
N LEU A 87 -7.58 7.72 -20.39
CA LEU A 87 -8.60 8.40 -19.61
C LEU A 87 -9.70 8.98 -20.53
N LYS A 88 -10.97 8.71 -20.20
CA LYS A 88 -12.12 9.33 -20.88
C LYS A 88 -12.53 10.66 -20.23
N PRO A 89 -13.32 11.51 -20.91
CA PRO A 89 -13.83 12.74 -20.32
C PRO A 89 -14.55 12.52 -18.98
N GLU A 90 -15.39 11.50 -18.88
CA GLU A 90 -16.13 11.12 -17.66
C GLU A 90 -15.18 10.72 -16.53
N GLY A 91 -14.07 10.04 -16.85
CA GLY A 91 -13.00 9.75 -15.90
C GLY A 91 -12.31 11.01 -15.36
N SER A 92 -12.18 12.07 -16.19
CA SER A 92 -11.71 13.37 -15.71
C SER A 92 -12.72 14.07 -14.80
N VAL A 93 -14.02 13.90 -15.06
CA VAL A 93 -15.09 14.42 -14.18
C VAL A 93 -15.06 13.68 -12.84
N LEU A 94 -14.98 12.34 -12.86
CA LEU A 94 -14.83 11.50 -11.66
C LEU A 94 -13.61 11.94 -10.84
N PHE A 95 -12.50 12.25 -11.51
CA PHE A 95 -11.30 12.74 -10.85
C PHE A 95 -11.55 14.03 -10.07
N ALA A 96 -12.13 15.04 -10.71
CA ALA A 96 -12.35 16.35 -10.09
C ALA A 96 -13.38 16.28 -8.95
N GLN A 97 -14.47 15.52 -9.14
CA GLN A 97 -15.60 15.52 -8.22
C GLN A 97 -15.46 14.54 -7.06
N THR A 98 -14.72 13.43 -7.25
CA THR A 98 -14.66 12.34 -6.27
C THR A 98 -13.24 12.03 -5.84
N ILE A 99 -12.32 11.77 -6.77
CA ILE A 99 -10.96 11.30 -6.44
C ILE A 99 -10.17 12.41 -5.74
N LYS A 100 -10.10 13.62 -6.32
CA LYS A 100 -9.31 14.73 -5.77
C LYS A 100 -9.76 15.10 -4.33
N PRO A 101 -11.07 15.24 -4.03
CA PRO A 101 -11.52 15.45 -2.66
C PRO A 101 -11.19 14.31 -1.68
N LYS A 102 -11.07 13.06 -2.15
CA LYS A 102 -10.58 11.95 -1.31
C LYS A 102 -9.07 12.11 -1.06
N ILE A 103 -8.28 12.36 -2.11
CA ILE A 103 -6.83 12.54 -2.00
C ILE A 103 -6.47 13.70 -1.08
N ASP A 104 -7.21 14.80 -1.13
CA ASP A 104 -6.98 15.98 -0.27
C ASP A 104 -7.23 15.72 1.23
N LYS A 105 -7.91 14.61 1.57
CA LYS A 105 -8.08 14.15 2.95
C LYS A 105 -6.96 13.20 3.42
N ILE A 106 -6.14 12.71 2.48
CA ILE A 106 -5.06 11.73 2.73
C ILE A 106 -3.71 12.44 2.68
N LEU A 107 -3.48 13.18 1.61
CA LEU A 107 -2.19 13.77 1.28
C LEU A 107 -2.22 15.27 1.48
N LYS A 108 -1.10 15.81 1.96
CA LYS A 108 -0.84 17.24 1.86
C LYS A 108 -0.56 17.63 0.40
N PRO A 109 -0.75 18.91 0.02
CA PRO A 109 -0.49 19.36 -1.35
C PRO A 109 0.89 18.99 -1.88
N GLU A 110 1.93 19.10 -1.04
CA GLU A 110 3.30 18.73 -1.39
C GLU A 110 3.48 17.23 -1.67
N GLU A 111 2.85 16.36 -0.87
CA GLU A 111 2.88 14.90 -1.08
C GLU A 111 2.12 14.51 -2.36
N PHE A 112 1.06 15.26 -2.70
CA PHE A 112 0.31 15.04 -3.92
C PHE A 112 1.11 15.45 -5.17
N GLU A 113 1.84 16.57 -5.12
CA GLU A 113 2.75 16.94 -6.21
C GLU A 113 3.90 15.92 -6.35
N GLU A 114 4.48 15.42 -5.26
CA GLU A 114 5.48 14.35 -5.31
C GLU A 114 4.92 13.06 -5.96
N LEU A 115 3.69 12.67 -5.59
CA LEU A 115 3.00 11.54 -6.23
C LEU A 115 2.83 11.77 -7.73
N LYS A 116 2.37 12.97 -8.12
CA LYS A 116 2.16 13.34 -9.51
C LYS A 116 3.45 13.29 -10.32
N GLU A 117 4.52 13.89 -9.81
CA GLU A 117 5.85 13.84 -10.45
C GLU A 117 6.35 12.40 -10.59
N THR A 118 6.17 11.59 -9.54
CA THR A 118 6.56 10.18 -9.54
C THR A 118 5.79 9.39 -10.60
N ILE A 119 4.46 9.48 -10.62
CA ILE A 119 3.62 8.77 -11.60
C ILE A 119 3.93 9.26 -13.02
N GLN A 120 4.06 10.58 -13.22
CA GLN A 120 4.37 11.15 -14.52
C GLN A 120 5.72 10.66 -15.03
N HIS A 121 6.76 10.65 -14.20
CA HIS A 121 8.08 10.13 -14.56
C HIS A 121 8.03 8.65 -14.91
N LEU A 122 7.47 7.80 -14.04
CA LEU A 122 7.39 6.35 -14.28
C LEU A 122 6.51 6.02 -15.50
N SER A 123 5.47 6.82 -15.75
CA SER A 123 4.63 6.71 -16.93
C SER A 123 5.38 7.02 -18.24
N SER A 124 6.58 7.61 -18.18
CA SER A 124 7.43 7.84 -19.35
C SER A 124 8.41 6.69 -19.64
N LEU A 125 8.71 5.85 -18.65
CA LEU A 125 9.68 4.76 -18.75
C LEU A 125 9.08 3.49 -19.39
N ARG A 126 9.92 2.56 -19.86
CA ARG A 126 9.52 1.22 -20.25
C ARG A 126 9.27 0.36 -19.00
N ALA A 127 8.43 -0.67 -19.12
CA ALA A 127 8.11 -1.55 -17.99
C ALA A 127 9.35 -2.21 -17.36
N ALA A 128 10.37 -2.57 -18.16
CA ALA A 128 11.63 -3.12 -17.67
C ALA A 128 12.43 -2.09 -16.83
N GLU A 129 12.49 -0.84 -17.28
CA GLU A 129 13.21 0.25 -16.60
C GLU A 129 12.58 0.61 -15.26
N ILE A 130 11.24 0.52 -15.15
CA ILE A 130 10.54 0.64 -13.87
C ILE A 130 10.94 -0.53 -12.95
N SER A 131 11.16 -1.73 -13.50
CA SER A 131 11.61 -2.89 -12.72
C SER A 131 12.99 -2.69 -12.10
N ASP A 132 13.94 -2.27 -12.93
CA ASP A 132 15.34 -2.19 -12.55
C ASP A 132 15.60 -1.07 -11.54
N ASN A 133 14.82 0.01 -11.61
CA ASN A 133 14.91 1.11 -10.64
C ASN A 133 14.26 0.78 -9.28
N GLU A 134 13.30 -0.15 -9.23
CA GLU A 134 12.37 -0.23 -8.08
C GLU A 134 12.30 -1.59 -7.40
N HIS A 135 12.27 -2.69 -8.17
CA HIS A 135 12.09 -4.02 -7.57
C HIS A 135 13.36 -4.54 -6.92
N LYS A 136 14.55 -4.14 -7.37
CA LYS A 136 15.81 -4.59 -6.73
C LYS A 136 15.92 -4.20 -5.24
N LYS A 137 15.23 -3.14 -4.80
CA LYS A 137 15.19 -2.69 -3.38
C LYS A 137 14.11 -3.39 -2.55
N LEU A 138 13.13 -4.02 -3.18
CA LEU A 138 11.92 -4.57 -2.54
C LEU A 138 11.85 -6.11 -2.64
N LEU A 139 12.73 -6.74 -3.43
CA LEU A 139 12.85 -8.18 -3.55
C LEU A 139 13.74 -8.74 -2.45
N VAL A 140 13.19 -9.64 -1.63
CA VAL A 140 13.97 -10.54 -0.77
C VAL A 140 14.09 -11.84 -1.53
N ASP A 141 15.33 -12.33 -1.65
CA ASP A 141 15.55 -13.65 -2.23
C ASP A 141 14.96 -14.74 -1.31
N ILE A 142 14.46 -15.84 -1.88
CA ILE A 142 13.94 -16.97 -1.10
C ILE A 142 15.01 -17.52 -0.15
N ASP A 143 16.29 -17.37 -0.52
CA ASP A 143 17.45 -17.76 0.27
C ASP A 143 17.75 -16.81 1.45
N ASP A 144 17.07 -15.66 1.55
CA ASP A 144 17.28 -14.63 2.59
C ASP A 144 16.36 -14.77 3.81
N ARG A 145 15.78 -15.95 4.08
CA ARG A 145 14.88 -16.20 5.24
C ARG A 145 15.44 -15.70 6.56
N PHE A 146 16.75 -15.84 6.77
CA PHE A 146 17.44 -15.35 7.96
C PHE A 146 17.38 -13.81 8.08
N LYS A 147 17.56 -13.08 6.97
CA LYS A 147 17.44 -11.62 6.94
C LYS A 147 16.01 -11.17 7.22
N LEU A 148 15.01 -11.89 6.72
CA LEU A 148 13.60 -11.62 7.01
C LEU A 148 13.30 -11.79 8.51
N ALA A 149 13.74 -12.90 9.11
CA ALA A 149 13.57 -13.14 10.52
C ALA A 149 14.28 -12.08 11.39
N GLN A 150 15.49 -11.67 11.02
CA GLN A 150 16.19 -10.58 11.67
C GLN A 150 15.42 -9.26 11.58
N LYS A 151 14.92 -8.90 10.40
CA LYS A 151 14.15 -7.67 10.18
C LYS A 151 12.82 -7.65 10.94
N ILE A 152 12.11 -8.78 10.98
CA ILE A 152 10.88 -8.91 11.79
C ILE A 152 11.22 -8.71 13.27
N ASN A 153 12.28 -9.34 13.76
CA ASN A 153 12.68 -9.23 15.16
C ASN A 153 13.13 -7.81 15.52
N SER A 154 13.94 -7.14 14.70
CA SER A 154 14.36 -5.75 14.96
C SER A 154 13.17 -4.81 14.97
N THR A 155 12.31 -4.89 13.94
CA THR A 155 11.09 -4.07 13.82
C THR A 155 10.14 -4.32 14.99
N PHE A 156 10.00 -5.57 15.45
CA PHE A 156 9.20 -5.92 16.61
C PHE A 156 9.75 -5.30 17.90
N VAL A 157 11.06 -5.34 18.12
CA VAL A 157 11.68 -4.73 19.31
C VAL A 157 11.40 -3.23 19.34
N GLU A 158 11.69 -2.54 18.23
CA GLU A 158 11.43 -1.10 18.10
C GLU A 158 9.95 -0.76 18.33
N LEU A 159 9.02 -1.50 17.72
CA LEU A 159 7.59 -1.27 17.94
C LEU A 159 7.13 -1.62 19.35
N SER A 160 7.73 -2.62 19.99
CA SER A 160 7.42 -2.96 21.38
C SER A 160 7.82 -1.83 22.32
N GLU A 161 8.96 -1.17 22.08
CA GLU A 161 9.38 0.00 22.86
C GLU A 161 8.45 1.21 22.65
N ILE A 162 8.00 1.43 21.41
CA ILE A 162 7.01 2.46 21.07
C ILE A 162 5.67 2.15 21.76
N TYR A 163 5.22 0.90 21.69
CA TYR A 163 3.97 0.46 22.30
C TYR A 163 3.99 0.61 23.83
N GLN A 164 5.10 0.34 24.50
CA GLN A 164 5.22 0.58 25.94
C GLN A 164 5.03 2.07 26.32
N LYS A 165 5.42 2.99 25.43
CA LYS A 165 5.24 4.43 25.61
C LYS A 165 3.81 4.90 25.27
N ILE A 166 2.93 4.05 24.74
CA ILE A 166 1.60 4.47 24.29
C ILE A 166 0.78 5.12 25.42
N ASN A 167 0.95 4.65 26.65
CA ASN A 167 0.24 5.15 27.83
C ASN A 167 0.67 6.57 28.23
N THR A 168 1.77 7.10 27.71
CA THR A 168 2.20 8.48 27.96
C THR A 168 1.44 9.49 27.10
N ILE A 169 0.74 9.03 26.06
CA ILE A 169 -0.07 9.89 25.18
C ILE A 169 -1.43 10.11 25.87
N GLN A 170 -1.79 11.35 26.13
CA GLN A 170 -3.13 11.69 26.62
C GLN A 170 -4.11 11.72 25.45
N GLU A 171 -5.33 11.22 25.63
CA GLU A 171 -6.35 11.16 24.56
C GLU A 171 -7.27 12.39 24.61
N ASN A 172 -6.68 13.57 24.57
CA ASN A 172 -7.45 14.83 24.67
C ASN A 172 -8.00 15.26 23.31
N THR A 173 -7.41 14.75 22.22
CA THR A 173 -7.73 15.11 20.84
C THR A 173 -7.94 13.88 19.96
N ILE A 174 -8.67 14.05 18.85
CA ILE A 174 -8.86 13.01 17.84
C ILE A 174 -7.51 12.54 17.26
N ALA A 175 -6.54 13.44 17.12
CA ALA A 175 -5.22 13.10 16.61
C ALA A 175 -4.46 12.16 17.56
N GLU A 176 -4.55 12.38 18.87
CA GLU A 176 -3.94 11.50 19.87
C GLU A 176 -4.62 10.13 19.93
N ILE A 177 -5.95 10.08 19.87
CA ILE A 177 -6.71 8.82 19.78
C ILE A 177 -6.29 8.04 18.52
N GLY A 178 -6.21 8.73 17.38
CA GLY A 178 -5.79 8.14 16.12
C GLY A 178 -4.34 7.63 16.15
N LEU A 179 -3.43 8.37 16.79
CA LEU A 179 -2.03 7.97 16.95
C LEU A 179 -1.90 6.71 17.81
N LYS A 180 -2.62 6.65 18.94
CA LYS A 180 -2.64 5.46 19.78
C LYS A 180 -3.14 4.25 19.00
N ALA A 181 -4.32 4.37 18.38
CA ALA A 181 -4.88 3.29 17.59
C ALA A 181 -3.87 2.81 16.54
N LEU A 182 -3.25 3.72 15.79
CA LEU A 182 -2.22 3.37 14.81
C LEU A 182 -1.03 2.60 15.41
N ILE A 183 -0.53 3.01 16.57
CA ILE A 183 0.55 2.30 17.29
C ILE A 183 0.11 0.89 17.68
N GLU A 184 -1.09 0.74 18.25
CA GLU A 184 -1.66 -0.57 18.63
C GLU A 184 -1.79 -1.48 17.40
N TYR A 185 -2.34 -0.96 16.30
CA TYR A 185 -2.48 -1.68 15.05
C TYR A 185 -1.12 -2.16 14.53
N CYS A 186 -0.12 -1.27 14.42
CA CYS A 186 1.22 -1.64 13.98
C CYS A 186 1.85 -2.70 14.89
N TYR A 187 1.74 -2.55 16.21
CA TYR A 187 2.25 -3.50 17.20
C TYR A 187 1.63 -4.89 17.07
N HIS A 188 0.30 -4.98 17.03
CA HIS A 188 -0.38 -6.28 16.93
C HIS A 188 -0.12 -6.97 15.59
N LEU A 189 0.03 -6.20 14.51
CA LEU A 189 0.37 -6.74 13.19
C LEU A 189 1.80 -7.32 13.19
N ILE A 190 2.79 -6.59 13.71
CA ILE A 190 4.17 -7.14 13.80
C ILE A 190 4.26 -8.30 14.79
N LYS A 191 3.47 -8.29 15.88
CA LYS A 191 3.37 -9.40 16.83
C LYS A 191 2.81 -10.66 16.17
N TYR A 192 1.74 -10.53 15.39
CA TYR A 192 1.19 -11.64 14.61
C TYR A 192 2.24 -12.21 13.64
N LEU A 193 2.96 -11.33 12.92
CA LEU A 193 4.05 -11.73 12.02
C LEU A 193 5.15 -12.52 12.75
N LYS A 194 5.54 -12.06 13.94
CA LYS A 194 6.55 -12.72 14.76
C LYS A 194 6.09 -14.07 15.32
N GLU A 195 4.84 -14.16 15.80
CA GLU A 195 4.38 -15.31 16.60
C GLU A 195 3.73 -16.43 15.78
N LYS A 196 2.98 -16.09 14.73
CA LYS A 196 2.18 -17.07 13.97
C LYS A 196 2.83 -17.48 12.66
N ARG A 197 3.69 -16.63 12.09
CA ARG A 197 4.16 -16.79 10.72
C ARG A 197 5.36 -17.73 10.56
N PHE A 198 6.05 -18.06 11.65
CA PHE A 198 7.10 -19.10 11.68
C PHE A 198 6.60 -20.49 12.12
N LYS A 199 5.36 -20.59 12.63
CA LYS A 199 4.82 -21.86 13.15
C LYS A 199 4.14 -22.73 12.08
N HIS A 200 4.05 -22.25 10.84
CA HIS A 200 3.42 -22.97 9.71
C HIS A 200 4.44 -23.51 8.69
N LEU A 201 5.68 -23.76 9.11
CA LEU A 201 6.64 -24.53 8.33
C LEU A 201 6.83 -25.94 8.92
N PRO A 202 5.84 -26.85 8.84
CA PRO A 202 6.18 -28.21 8.43
C PRO A 202 6.80 -28.13 7.03
N GLU A 203 7.82 -28.95 6.80
CA GLU A 203 8.81 -28.87 5.71
C GLU A 203 8.28 -28.96 4.26
N GLU A 204 6.97 -28.91 4.00
CA GLU A 204 6.45 -29.37 2.70
C GLU A 204 5.86 -28.34 1.73
N GLU A 205 5.58 -27.09 2.10
CA GLU A 205 5.23 -26.09 1.06
C GLU A 205 5.58 -24.65 1.50
N TYR A 206 6.60 -24.08 0.86
CA TYR A 206 6.96 -22.68 1.05
C TYR A 206 6.00 -21.78 0.27
N ASP A 207 5.10 -21.10 0.98
CA ASP A 207 4.20 -20.10 0.39
C ASP A 207 4.96 -18.77 0.16
N PHE A 208 5.61 -18.69 -0.99
CA PHE A 208 6.37 -17.51 -1.44
C PHE A 208 5.51 -16.24 -1.50
N ASP A 209 4.24 -16.39 -1.93
CA ASP A 209 3.33 -15.27 -2.19
C ASP A 209 2.85 -14.64 -0.90
N ALA A 210 2.46 -15.46 0.08
CA ALA A 210 2.28 -14.96 1.43
C ALA A 210 3.58 -14.29 1.88
N HIS A 211 4.73 -14.95 1.76
CA HIS A 211 5.99 -14.50 2.34
C HIS A 211 6.38 -13.06 2.00
N MET A 212 6.23 -12.72 0.72
CA MET A 212 6.53 -11.41 0.17
C MET A 212 5.47 -10.35 0.49
N PHE A 213 4.20 -10.73 0.66
CA PHE A 213 3.17 -9.80 1.14
C PHE A 213 3.51 -9.25 2.51
N ASP A 214 3.88 -10.11 3.44
CA ASP A 214 4.30 -9.65 4.76
C ASP A 214 5.62 -8.89 4.70
N TYR A 215 6.49 -9.14 3.71
CA TYR A 215 7.71 -8.35 3.57
C TYR A 215 7.42 -6.91 3.17
N TYR A 216 6.51 -6.69 2.22
CA TYR A 216 6.06 -5.35 1.85
C TYR A 216 5.29 -4.69 2.99
N PHE A 217 4.47 -5.45 3.70
CA PHE A 217 3.78 -4.98 4.89
C PHE A 217 4.79 -4.57 5.97
N LEU A 218 5.77 -5.42 6.27
CA LEU A 218 6.87 -5.19 7.19
C LEU A 218 7.69 -3.96 6.79
N GLU A 219 8.01 -3.79 5.50
CA GLU A 219 8.72 -2.62 5.00
C GLU A 219 7.95 -1.32 5.27
N ASN A 220 6.63 -1.33 5.10
CA ASN A 220 5.78 -0.18 5.40
C ASN A 220 5.71 0.09 6.92
N VAL A 221 5.64 -0.97 7.73
CA VAL A 221 5.70 -0.88 9.20
C VAL A 221 7.06 -0.36 9.68
N SER A 222 8.17 -0.84 9.12
CA SER A 222 9.51 -0.35 9.45
C SER A 222 9.65 1.13 9.06
N LYS A 223 9.08 1.56 7.94
CA LYS A 223 9.11 2.96 7.48
C LYS A 223 8.32 3.93 8.35
N ILE A 224 7.27 3.46 9.03
CA ILE A 224 6.47 4.33 9.90
C ILE A 224 7.08 4.52 11.30
N ILE A 225 7.95 3.61 11.76
CA ILE A 225 8.57 3.69 13.09
C ILE A 225 9.20 5.06 13.41
N PRO A 226 10.01 5.67 12.53
CA PRO A 226 10.56 7.00 12.78
C PRO A 226 9.48 8.07 12.97
N PHE A 227 8.42 8.03 12.15
CA PHE A 227 7.28 8.92 12.28
C PHE A 227 6.54 8.72 13.61
N LEU A 228 6.30 7.48 14.03
CA LEU A 228 5.65 7.20 15.32
C LEU A 228 6.47 7.74 16.50
N ASN A 229 7.79 7.53 16.49
CA ASN A 229 8.69 8.06 17.53
C ASN A 229 8.67 9.60 17.60
N GLU A 230 8.70 10.25 16.44
CA GLU A 230 8.58 11.70 16.32
C GLU A 230 7.23 12.18 16.87
N GLN A 231 6.14 11.56 16.43
CA GLN A 231 4.79 11.91 16.84
C GLN A 231 4.56 11.70 18.33
N ILE A 232 5.08 10.65 18.96
CA ILE A 232 4.98 10.46 20.41
C ILE A 232 5.60 11.64 21.16
N SER A 233 6.76 12.10 20.69
CA SER A 233 7.55 13.16 21.33
C SER A 233 7.05 14.58 21.02
N SER A 234 6.26 14.75 19.95
CA SER A 234 5.77 16.06 19.51
C SER A 234 4.67 16.64 20.41
N GLN A 235 4.67 17.97 20.59
CA GLN A 235 3.57 18.71 21.22
C GLN A 235 2.35 18.87 20.29
N GLU A 236 2.58 18.96 18.98
CA GLU A 236 1.54 19.08 17.95
C GLU A 236 1.56 17.83 17.06
N LYS A 237 0.44 17.09 17.02
CA LYS A 237 0.33 15.85 16.27
C LYS A 237 -0.15 16.13 14.83
N ASP A 238 0.48 15.51 13.84
CA ASP A 238 0.09 15.64 12.43
C ASP A 238 -1.13 14.75 12.12
N ALA A 239 -2.32 15.28 12.38
CA ALA A 239 -3.58 14.56 12.23
C ALA A 239 -3.78 13.99 10.82
N ILE A 240 -3.33 14.69 9.78
CA ILE A 240 -3.48 14.25 8.38
C ILE A 240 -2.63 13.00 8.14
N LYS A 241 -1.34 13.04 8.49
CA LYS A 241 -0.45 11.89 8.31
C LYS A 241 -0.86 10.69 9.16
N ILE A 242 -1.26 10.93 10.42
CA ILE A 242 -1.78 9.87 11.31
C ILE A 242 -2.98 9.17 10.66
N ASN A 243 -3.96 9.95 10.18
CA ASN A 243 -5.15 9.40 9.55
C ASN A 243 -4.83 8.65 8.25
N LYS A 244 -3.92 9.18 7.42
CA LYS A 244 -3.42 8.52 6.21
C LYS A 244 -2.86 7.12 6.51
N PHE A 245 -1.93 7.02 7.46
CA PHE A 245 -1.34 5.73 7.84
C PHE A 245 -2.38 4.79 8.43
N TYR A 246 -3.21 5.28 9.34
CA TYR A 246 -4.26 4.49 9.97
C TYR A 246 -5.23 3.90 8.93
N GLN A 247 -5.72 4.74 8.02
CA GLN A 247 -6.62 4.30 6.95
C GLN A 247 -5.96 3.30 6.01
N TYR A 248 -4.68 3.49 5.67
CA TYR A 248 -3.94 2.50 4.90
C TYR A 248 -3.94 1.14 5.59
N PHE A 249 -3.44 1.05 6.83
CA PHE A 249 -3.32 -0.22 7.53
C PHE A 249 -4.66 -0.89 7.78
N VAL A 250 -5.69 -0.15 8.20
CA VAL A 250 -7.04 -0.69 8.39
C VAL A 250 -7.62 -1.24 7.09
N ASN A 251 -7.40 -0.58 5.95
CA ASN A 251 -7.90 -1.06 4.67
C ASN A 251 -7.07 -2.23 4.10
N SER A 252 -5.75 -2.23 4.30
CA SER A 252 -4.87 -3.36 3.91
C SER A 252 -5.24 -4.67 4.60
N VAL A 253 -5.95 -4.61 5.72
CA VAL A 253 -6.39 -5.78 6.49
C VAL A 253 -7.89 -6.07 6.36
N ARG A 254 -8.67 -5.22 5.69
CA ARG A 254 -10.13 -5.23 5.86
C ARG A 254 -10.82 -6.48 5.32
N GLU A 255 -10.40 -6.99 4.17
CA GLU A 255 -11.01 -8.15 3.54
C GLU A 255 -9.93 -9.04 2.91
N GLU A 256 -9.96 -10.33 3.25
CA GLU A 256 -9.21 -11.45 2.65
C GLU A 256 -7.74 -11.71 3.03
N TYR A 257 -7.10 -10.87 3.83
CA TYR A 257 -5.74 -11.16 4.29
C TYR A 257 -5.70 -11.81 5.69
N PRO A 258 -4.72 -12.68 6.00
CA PRO A 258 -4.54 -13.30 7.32
C PRO A 258 -4.38 -12.29 8.48
N PHE A 259 -4.25 -11.01 8.16
CA PHE A 259 -4.06 -9.88 9.07
C PHE A 259 -5.34 -9.10 9.37
N SER A 260 -6.50 -9.53 8.85
CA SER A 260 -7.77 -8.87 9.13
C SER A 260 -8.08 -8.80 10.61
N ILE A 261 -8.65 -7.69 11.08
CA ILE A 261 -9.24 -7.65 12.42
C ILE A 261 -10.35 -8.67 12.57
N ASP A 262 -10.94 -9.14 11.47
CA ASP A 262 -11.90 -10.22 11.43
C ASP A 262 -11.27 -11.62 11.34
N ASN A 263 -9.94 -11.68 11.23
CA ASN A 263 -9.19 -12.90 11.39
C ASN A 263 -9.27 -13.37 12.86
N LYS A 264 -9.81 -14.57 13.07
CA LYS A 264 -9.96 -15.19 14.40
C LYS A 264 -8.65 -15.21 15.19
N HIS A 265 -7.53 -15.49 14.52
CA HIS A 265 -6.21 -15.56 15.14
C HIS A 265 -5.64 -14.21 15.56
N LEU A 266 -5.99 -13.12 14.87
CA LEU A 266 -5.63 -11.77 15.29
C LEU A 266 -6.52 -11.31 16.45
N LYS A 267 -7.84 -11.59 16.41
CA LYS A 267 -8.76 -11.30 17.53
C LYS A 267 -8.25 -11.91 18.84
N GLU A 268 -7.85 -13.19 18.83
CA GLU A 268 -7.27 -13.89 19.98
C GLU A 268 -6.05 -13.16 20.58
N LEU A 269 -5.18 -12.59 19.74
CA LEU A 269 -3.98 -11.86 20.17
C LEU A 269 -4.25 -10.44 20.70
N ILE A 270 -5.36 -9.82 20.29
CA ILE A 270 -5.79 -8.49 20.74
C ILE A 270 -6.54 -8.58 22.08
N THR A 271 -7.29 -9.67 22.31
CA THR A 271 -8.11 -9.85 23.52
C THR A 271 -7.37 -10.46 24.71
N CYS A 272 -6.07 -10.76 24.58
CA CYS A 272 -5.21 -11.26 25.67
C CYS A 272 -4.41 -10.11 26.29
#